data_AF-A0A9Q3P6J5-F1
#
_entry.id   AF-A0A9Q3P6J5-F1
#
_cell.length_a   1.000
_cell.length_b   1.000
_cell.length_c   1.000
_cell.angle_alpha   90.00
_cell.angle_beta   90.00
_cell.angle_gamma   90.00
#
_symmetry.space_group_name_H-M   'P 1'
#
loop_
_entity.id
_entity.type
_entity.pdbx_description
1 polymer ?
#
loop_
_entity_poly.entity_id
_entity_poly.type
_entity_poly.pdbx_seq_one_letter_code
_entity_poly.pdbx_strand_id
1 'polypeptide(L)'
;MDLIHVKDSKMQKTKPARGKVYTAGSSCITNIVTNNREAKIHLDSGAFCTCVGKDYLDKIYTNWQDKLMPIEDQLIEAQISPELTPETKEELIEILFHYREAFASDNEPLGDIKGHEVDIMLNVERPYHPLLRRPACPASPRAREALESHINELIKMGVLRKVGHNEEVEATTPVTITWHNDK
;
A
#
# COMPACT_ATOMS: atom_id res chain seq x y z
N MET A 1 -12.16 36.42 19.31
CA MET A 1 -10.95 37.12 18.81
C MET A 1 -10.79 36.62 17.39
N ASP A 2 -11.34 37.35 16.43
CA ASP A 2 -11.48 36.87 15.05
C ASP A 2 -10.16 37.13 14.29
N LEU A 3 -9.62 36.07 13.70
CA LEU A 3 -8.40 36.09 12.88
C LEU A 3 -8.74 36.67 11.51
N ILE A 4 -8.53 37.98 11.34
CA ILE A 4 -8.99 38.70 10.14
C ILE A 4 -7.97 38.63 8.99
N HIS A 5 -6.73 38.17 9.19
CA HIS A 5 -5.70 38.13 8.13
C HIS A 5 -4.89 36.82 8.18
N VAL A 6 -5.41 35.79 7.53
CA VAL A 6 -4.61 34.61 7.11
C VAL A 6 -4.25 34.83 5.64
N LYS A 7 -2.96 34.92 5.35
CA LYS A 7 -2.46 34.99 3.97
C LYS A 7 -1.55 33.79 3.78
N ASP A 8 -1.91 32.90 2.85
CA ASP A 8 -1.10 31.72 2.57
C ASP A 8 0.33 32.12 2.20
N SER A 9 1.29 31.43 2.81
CA SER A 9 2.71 31.57 2.53
C SER A 9 2.94 31.38 1.03
N LYS A 10 3.53 32.37 0.34
CA LYS A 10 4.00 32.16 -1.03
C LYS A 10 5.01 31.01 -1.03
N MET A 11 4.67 29.93 -1.71
CA MET A 11 5.55 28.77 -1.85
C MET A 11 6.78 29.20 -2.67
N GLN A 12 7.90 29.47 -1.99
CA GLN A 12 9.17 29.77 -2.65
C GLN A 12 9.73 28.48 -3.26
N LYS A 13 9.56 28.33 -4.58
CA LYS A 13 10.20 27.24 -5.32
C LYS A 13 11.64 27.64 -5.63
N THR A 14 12.60 27.10 -4.89
CA THR A 14 14.02 27.15 -5.27
C THR A 14 14.27 26.14 -6.39
N LYS A 15 14.99 26.56 -7.44
CA LYS A 15 15.47 25.62 -8.47
C LYS A 15 16.40 24.61 -7.80
N PRO A 16 16.17 23.29 -7.94
CA PRO A 16 17.01 22.29 -7.30
C PRO A 16 18.40 22.35 -7.88
N ALA A 17 19.39 22.06 -7.04
CA ALA A 17 20.75 21.85 -7.49
C ALA A 17 20.81 20.67 -8.48
N ARG A 18 21.87 20.60 -9.28
CA ARG A 18 22.13 19.48 -10.21
C ARG A 18 22.04 18.16 -9.44
N GLY A 19 21.18 17.23 -9.91
CA GLY A 19 20.93 15.94 -9.27
C GLY A 19 19.98 15.96 -8.07
N LYS A 20 19.33 17.09 -7.76
CA LYS A 20 18.31 17.19 -6.70
C LYS A 20 16.90 17.39 -7.28
N VAL A 21 15.89 17.10 -6.47
CA VAL A 21 14.46 17.12 -6.82
C VAL A 21 13.75 18.31 -6.18
N TYR A 22 12.69 18.81 -6.82
CA TYR A 22 11.72 19.71 -6.19
C TYR A 22 10.92 18.92 -5.14
N THR A 23 11.02 19.30 -3.86
CA THR A 23 10.28 18.68 -2.74
C THR A 23 8.85 19.22 -2.57
N ALA A 24 8.47 20.22 -3.36
CA ALA A 24 7.16 20.87 -3.29
C ALA A 24 6.25 20.40 -4.43
N GLY A 25 5.59 19.25 -4.25
CA GLY A 25 4.62 18.71 -5.19
C GLY A 25 3.44 18.04 -4.49
N SER A 26 2.22 18.37 -4.91
CA SER A 26 0.97 17.62 -4.63
C SER A 26 0.78 16.42 -5.56
N SER A 27 1.82 16.07 -6.34
CA SER A 27 1.86 14.94 -7.26
C SER A 27 3.18 14.20 -7.10
N CYS A 28 3.14 12.88 -7.22
CA CYS A 28 4.32 12.02 -7.29
C CYS A 28 5.16 12.26 -8.56
N ILE A 29 4.71 13.08 -9.52
CA ILE A 29 5.49 13.42 -10.71
C ILE A 29 6.37 14.64 -10.45
N THR A 30 7.67 14.52 -10.68
CA THR A 30 8.64 15.63 -10.54
C THR A 30 9.58 15.72 -11.74
N ASN A 31 10.25 16.87 -11.88
CA ASN A 31 11.29 17.05 -12.90
C ASN A 31 12.67 16.87 -12.28
N ILE A 32 13.51 16.05 -12.91
CA ILE A 32 14.95 15.92 -12.60
C ILE A 32 15.79 16.41 -13.77
N VAL A 33 17.01 16.84 -13.47
CA VAL A 33 18.01 17.20 -14.49
C VAL A 33 19.06 16.09 -14.54
N THR A 34 19.09 15.35 -15.64
CA THR A 34 20.10 14.31 -15.91
C THR A 34 20.87 14.68 -17.18
N ASN A 35 22.21 14.68 -17.14
CA ASN A 35 23.06 15.01 -18.31
C ASN A 35 22.65 16.30 -19.07
N ASN A 36 22.31 17.37 -18.35
CA ASN A 36 21.81 18.64 -18.90
C ASN A 36 20.48 18.55 -19.68
N ARG A 37 19.71 17.47 -19.50
CA ARG A 37 18.35 17.32 -20.01
C ARG A 37 17.37 17.29 -18.84
N GLU A 38 16.25 17.98 -18.98
CA GLU A 38 15.14 17.87 -18.04
C GLU A 38 14.31 16.63 -18.37
N ALA A 39 14.04 15.81 -17.35
CA ALA A 39 13.25 14.59 -17.45
C ALA A 39 12.15 14.59 -16.39
N LYS A 40 10.95 14.12 -16.77
CA LYS A 40 9.84 13.89 -15.83
C LYS A 40 9.94 12.48 -15.28
N ILE A 41 9.77 12.35 -13.97
CA ILE A 41 9.85 11.08 -13.27
C ILE A 41 8.71 10.93 -12.26
N HIS A 42 8.34 9.69 -11.94
CA HIS A 42 7.34 9.34 -10.93
C HIS A 42 8.02 8.82 -9.66
N LEU A 43 7.88 9.58 -8.58
CA LEU A 43 8.30 9.24 -7.22
C LEU A 43 7.24 8.37 -6.57
N ASP A 44 7.38 7.06 -6.73
CA ASP A 44 6.57 6.10 -5.98
C ASP A 44 7.17 5.93 -4.58
N SER A 45 6.38 6.21 -3.54
CA SER A 45 6.80 6.07 -2.14
C SER A 45 7.06 4.62 -1.71
N GLY A 46 6.68 3.63 -2.54
CA GLY A 46 6.97 2.22 -2.32
C GLY A 46 8.16 1.68 -3.11
N ALA A 47 8.75 2.47 -4.02
CA ALA A 47 9.86 2.00 -4.85
C ALA A 47 11.21 2.49 -4.30
N PHE A 48 12.13 1.56 -4.05
CA PHE A 48 13.53 1.84 -3.70
C PHE A 48 14.22 2.73 -4.76
N CYS A 49 13.67 2.76 -5.99
CA CYS A 49 14.08 3.64 -7.07
C CYS A 49 12.88 4.12 -7.90
N THR A 50 12.93 5.38 -8.32
CA THR A 50 11.97 5.99 -9.26
C THR A 50 11.87 5.18 -10.56
N CYS A 51 10.65 4.87 -10.99
CA CYS A 51 10.39 4.12 -12.21
C CYS A 51 10.12 5.05 -13.42
N VAL A 52 10.67 4.68 -14.57
CA VAL A 52 10.43 5.31 -15.88
C VAL A 52 10.38 4.22 -16.95
N GLY A 53 9.61 4.44 -18.02
CA GLY A 53 9.52 3.48 -19.12
C GLY A 53 10.86 3.25 -19.81
N LYS A 54 11.09 2.02 -20.30
CA LYS A 54 12.32 1.62 -21.01
C LYS A 54 12.65 2.56 -22.19
N ASP A 55 11.67 2.81 -23.04
CA ASP A 55 11.80 3.71 -24.20
C ASP A 55 12.14 5.16 -23.81
N TYR A 56 11.81 5.54 -22.58
CA TYR A 56 12.14 6.85 -22.02
C TYR A 56 13.59 6.88 -21.51
N LEU A 57 14.03 5.82 -20.84
CA LEU A 57 15.43 5.64 -20.43
C LEU A 57 16.38 5.65 -21.63
N ASP A 58 16.02 4.98 -22.72
CA ASP A 58 16.83 4.99 -23.95
C ASP A 58 17.05 6.41 -24.52
N LYS A 59 16.11 7.34 -24.28
CA LYS A 59 16.21 8.74 -24.75
C LYS A 59 17.05 9.63 -23.84
N ILE A 60 16.98 9.41 -22.52
CA ILE A 60 17.63 10.30 -21.52
C ILE A 60 18.97 9.75 -21.03
N TYR A 61 19.17 8.43 -21.11
CA TYR A 61 20.35 7.75 -20.60
C TYR A 61 20.60 6.44 -21.36
N THR A 62 21.14 6.50 -22.57
CA THR A 62 21.30 5.38 -23.52
C THR A 62 22.05 4.15 -23.00
N ASN A 63 22.82 4.26 -21.93
CA ASN A 63 23.62 3.15 -21.35
C ASN A 63 23.11 2.80 -19.94
N TRP A 64 21.82 2.97 -19.68
CA TRP A 64 21.23 2.72 -18.36
C TRP A 64 21.34 1.25 -17.94
N GLN A 65 21.36 0.31 -18.89
CA GLN A 65 21.50 -1.12 -18.63
C GLN A 65 22.82 -1.44 -17.91
N ASP A 66 23.92 -0.78 -18.32
CA ASP A 66 25.26 -0.96 -17.73
C ASP A 66 25.37 -0.40 -16.30
N LYS A 67 24.30 0.27 -15.83
CA LYS A 67 24.21 0.96 -14.54
C LYS A 67 23.09 0.41 -13.67
N LEU A 68 22.44 -0.68 -14.10
CA LEU A 68 21.52 -1.40 -13.24
C LEU A 68 22.29 -1.96 -12.05
N MET A 69 21.71 -1.80 -10.85
CA MET A 69 22.29 -2.41 -9.66
C MET A 69 22.16 -3.94 -9.76
N PRO A 70 23.17 -4.70 -9.33
CA PRO A 70 23.05 -6.14 -9.16
C PRO A 70 21.83 -6.50 -8.30
N ILE A 71 21.16 -7.60 -8.64
CA ILE A 71 20.02 -8.12 -7.86
C ILE A 71 20.42 -8.37 -6.40
N GLU A 72 21.68 -8.71 -6.14
CA GLU A 72 22.24 -8.93 -4.81
C GLU A 72 22.07 -7.71 -3.88
N ASP A 73 22.22 -6.49 -4.42
CA ASP A 73 22.03 -5.26 -3.64
C ASP A 73 20.55 -5.02 -3.28
N GLN A 74 19.62 -5.53 -4.11
CA GLN A 74 18.18 -5.49 -3.83
C GLN A 74 17.74 -6.56 -2.82
N LEU A 75 18.50 -7.64 -2.71
CA LEU A 75 18.26 -8.75 -1.79
C LEU A 75 18.89 -8.52 -0.41
N ILE A 76 19.50 -7.36 -0.13
CA ILE A 76 20.09 -7.04 1.18
C ILE A 76 19.03 -7.11 2.30
N GLU A 77 17.78 -6.75 1.99
CA GLU A 77 16.65 -6.85 2.92
C GLU A 77 16.04 -8.25 2.98
N ALA A 78 16.39 -9.14 2.05
CA ALA A 78 15.86 -10.50 1.99
C ALA A 78 16.51 -11.37 3.07
N GLN A 79 15.69 -11.92 3.96
CA GLN A 79 16.14 -12.88 4.99
C GLN A 79 16.28 -14.28 4.40
N ILE A 80 17.30 -14.48 3.56
CA ILE A 80 17.64 -15.80 3.01
C ILE A 80 18.64 -16.48 3.95
N SER A 81 18.43 -17.77 4.23
CA SER A 81 19.31 -18.53 5.13
C SER A 81 20.78 -18.45 4.67
N PRO A 82 21.72 -18.15 5.58
CA PRO A 82 23.16 -18.11 5.25
C PRO A 82 23.74 -19.50 4.98
N GLU A 83 22.99 -20.57 5.26
CA GLU A 83 23.42 -21.97 5.06
C GLU A 83 23.26 -22.43 3.60
N LEU A 84 22.57 -21.65 2.76
CA LEU A 84 22.37 -21.96 1.35
C LEU A 84 23.64 -21.74 0.55
N THR A 85 24.00 -22.68 -0.32
CA THR A 85 25.10 -22.48 -1.27
C THR A 85 24.68 -21.43 -2.31
N PRO A 86 25.65 -20.77 -2.98
CA PRO A 86 25.35 -19.81 -4.04
C PRO A 86 24.43 -20.39 -5.12
N GLU A 87 24.66 -21.64 -5.52
CA GLU A 87 23.89 -22.31 -6.57
C GLU A 87 22.43 -22.56 -6.13
N THR A 88 22.22 -23.06 -4.90
CA THR A 88 20.85 -23.26 -4.38
C THR A 88 20.13 -21.94 -4.15
N LYS A 89 20.87 -20.86 -3.83
CA LYS A 89 20.30 -19.53 -3.68
C LYS A 89 19.80 -18.99 -5.03
N GLU A 90 20.55 -19.19 -6.11
CA GLU A 90 20.11 -18.82 -7.46
C GLU A 90 18.86 -19.61 -7.88
N GLU A 91 18.86 -20.94 -7.70
CA GLU A 91 17.67 -21.76 -7.98
C GLU A 91 16.44 -21.31 -7.17
N LEU A 92 16.63 -20.98 -5.88
CA LEU A 92 15.55 -20.48 -5.04
C LEU A 92 14.99 -19.15 -5.60
N ILE A 93 15.85 -18.22 -5.99
CA ILE A 93 15.42 -16.94 -6.56
C ILE A 93 14.67 -17.17 -7.87
N GLU A 94 15.14 -18.06 -8.74
CA GLU A 94 14.44 -18.41 -9.98
C GLU A 94 13.06 -18.98 -9.71
N ILE A 95 12.93 -19.91 -8.74
CA ILE A 95 11.65 -20.49 -8.35
C ILE A 95 10.70 -19.41 -7.81
N LEU A 96 11.18 -18.56 -6.90
CA LEU A 96 10.38 -17.48 -6.32
C LEU A 96 9.90 -16.49 -7.41
N PHE A 97 10.76 -16.17 -8.37
CA PHE A 97 10.41 -15.29 -9.48
C PHE A 97 9.43 -15.94 -10.46
N HIS A 98 9.61 -17.25 -10.72
CA HIS A 98 8.73 -18.03 -11.57
C HIS A 98 7.31 -18.10 -10.98
N TYR A 99 7.20 -18.36 -9.67
CA TYR A 99 5.94 -18.44 -8.94
C TYR A 99 5.54 -17.14 -8.24
N ARG A 100 6.01 -15.97 -8.70
CA ARG A 100 5.74 -14.68 -8.03
C ARG A 100 4.25 -14.40 -7.82
N GLU A 101 3.39 -14.90 -8.70
CA GLU A 101 1.92 -14.74 -8.66
C GLU A 101 1.26 -15.60 -7.58
N ALA A 102 1.97 -16.58 -7.01
CA ALA A 102 1.50 -17.36 -5.87
C ALA A 102 1.64 -16.60 -4.53
N PHE A 103 2.38 -15.48 -4.51
CA PHE A 103 2.58 -14.66 -3.34
C PHE A 103 1.63 -13.47 -3.35
N ALA A 104 1.07 -13.13 -2.19
CA ALA A 104 0.27 -11.93 -2.05
C ALA A 104 1.13 -10.68 -2.28
N SER A 105 0.60 -9.72 -3.03
CA SER A 105 1.21 -8.40 -3.23
C SER A 105 0.26 -7.30 -2.75
N ASP A 106 0.74 -6.05 -2.67
CA ASP A 106 -0.12 -4.89 -2.38
C ASP A 106 -1.25 -4.73 -3.40
N ASN A 107 -1.06 -5.19 -4.64
CA ASN A 107 -2.06 -5.09 -5.72
C ASN A 107 -2.94 -6.35 -5.83
N GLU A 108 -2.44 -7.49 -5.36
CA GLU A 108 -3.09 -8.80 -5.40
C GLU A 108 -3.04 -9.41 -4.00
N PRO A 109 -3.85 -8.90 -3.05
CA PRO A 109 -3.86 -9.40 -1.69
C PRO A 109 -4.38 -10.84 -1.63
N LEU A 110 -3.93 -11.56 -0.61
CA LEU A 110 -4.33 -12.95 -0.40
C LEU A 110 -5.86 -13.09 -0.34
N GLY A 111 -6.43 -13.92 -1.22
CA GLY A 111 -7.84 -14.33 -1.14
C GLY A 111 -8.84 -13.59 -2.04
N ASP A 112 -8.42 -12.73 -2.97
CA ASP A 112 -9.31 -12.14 -3.99
C ASP A 112 -9.63 -13.13 -5.14
N ILE A 113 -10.15 -14.31 -4.80
CA ILE A 113 -10.52 -15.35 -5.77
C ILE A 113 -11.88 -15.01 -6.39
N LYS A 114 -11.86 -14.51 -7.62
CA LYS A 114 -13.07 -14.16 -8.38
C LYS A 114 -13.85 -15.39 -8.81
N GLY A 115 -15.19 -15.35 -8.72
CA GLY A 115 -16.07 -16.44 -9.13
C GLY A 115 -16.33 -17.51 -8.07
N HIS A 116 -15.82 -17.32 -6.85
CA HIS A 116 -16.05 -18.18 -5.69
C HIS A 116 -16.79 -17.44 -4.57
N GLU A 117 -17.66 -16.49 -4.94
CA GLU A 117 -18.49 -15.75 -4.01
C GLU A 117 -19.43 -16.70 -3.24
N VAL A 118 -19.58 -16.46 -1.94
CA VAL A 118 -20.40 -17.31 -1.07
C VAL A 118 -21.73 -16.62 -0.78
N ASP A 119 -22.83 -17.22 -1.24
CA ASP A 119 -24.17 -16.79 -0.90
C ASP A 119 -24.59 -17.37 0.47
N ILE A 120 -24.65 -16.51 1.48
CA ILE A 120 -25.10 -16.89 2.83
C ILE A 120 -26.56 -16.48 3.00
N MET A 121 -27.48 -17.45 2.96
CA MET A 121 -28.89 -17.20 3.28
C MET A 121 -29.12 -17.20 4.79
N LEU A 122 -29.65 -16.09 5.31
CA LEU A 122 -30.09 -15.98 6.70
C LEU A 122 -31.48 -16.59 6.86
N ASN A 123 -31.62 -17.59 7.74
CA ASN A 123 -32.93 -18.05 8.16
C ASN A 123 -33.52 -17.08 9.19
N VAL A 124 -34.62 -16.41 8.82
CA VAL A 124 -35.35 -15.46 9.68
C VAL A 124 -36.66 -16.03 10.21
N GLU A 125 -36.93 -17.31 9.95
CA GLU A 125 -38.14 -17.98 10.41
C GLU A 125 -38.08 -18.26 11.93
N ARG A 126 -39.27 -18.33 12.54
CA ARG A 126 -39.39 -18.73 13.95
C ARG A 126 -38.89 -20.17 14.14
N PRO A 127 -38.28 -20.51 15.29
CA PRO A 127 -38.13 -19.69 16.49
C PRO A 127 -36.88 -18.79 16.51
N TYR A 128 -36.10 -18.74 15.43
CA TYR A 128 -34.75 -18.16 15.42
C TYR A 128 -34.70 -16.85 14.64
N HIS A 129 -35.45 -15.82 15.04
CA HIS A 129 -35.33 -14.52 14.39
C HIS A 129 -34.02 -13.82 14.83
N PRO A 130 -33.00 -13.67 13.97
CA PRO A 130 -31.77 -12.99 14.35
C PRO A 130 -32.04 -11.51 14.62
N LEU A 131 -31.39 -10.96 15.64
CA LEU A 131 -31.36 -9.51 15.85
C LEU A 131 -30.41 -8.90 14.83
N LEU A 132 -30.97 -8.45 13.71
CA LEU A 132 -30.20 -7.95 12.59
C LEU A 132 -29.50 -6.63 12.89
N ARG A 133 -30.06 -5.76 13.73
CA ARG A 133 -29.46 -4.46 14.05
C ARG A 133 -29.15 -4.34 15.53
N ARG A 134 -27.87 -4.15 15.85
CA ARG A 134 -27.40 -3.86 17.20
C ARG A 134 -26.60 -2.55 17.24
N PRO A 135 -26.75 -1.74 18.31
CA PRO A 135 -25.95 -0.55 18.49
C PRO A 135 -24.48 -0.93 18.74
N ALA A 136 -23.56 -0.05 18.32
CA ALA A 136 -22.15 -0.24 18.62
C ALA A 136 -21.90 -0.20 20.14
N CYS A 137 -21.00 -1.06 20.62
CA CYS A 137 -20.54 -0.99 22.00
C CYS A 137 -19.73 0.30 22.23
N PRO A 138 -19.87 0.96 23.39
CA PRO A 138 -19.01 2.08 23.72
C PRO A 138 -17.54 1.62 23.80
N ALA A 139 -16.68 2.23 23.00
CA ALA A 139 -15.25 1.96 22.98
C ALA A 139 -14.48 3.08 23.69
N SER A 140 -13.46 2.72 24.47
CA SER A 140 -12.54 3.71 25.06
C SER A 140 -11.70 4.40 23.97
N PRO A 141 -11.12 5.59 24.22
CA PRO A 141 -10.26 6.27 23.23
C PRO A 141 -9.12 5.39 22.73
N ARG A 142 -8.44 4.67 23.64
CA ARG A 142 -7.37 3.72 23.32
C ARG A 142 -7.88 2.55 22.45
N ALA A 143 -9.06 2.03 22.76
CA ALA A 143 -9.71 0.98 21.98
C ALA A 143 -10.05 1.47 20.55
N ARG A 144 -10.54 2.70 20.42
CA ARG A 144 -10.91 3.29 19.14
C ARG A 144 -9.69 3.48 18.23
N GLU A 145 -8.57 3.96 18.78
CA GLU A 145 -7.33 4.16 18.04
C GLU A 145 -6.75 2.83 17.52
N ALA A 146 -6.72 1.79 18.38
CA ALA A 146 -6.27 0.46 17.95
C ALA A 146 -7.18 -0.13 16.87
N LEU A 147 -8.51 -0.01 17.02
CA LEU A 147 -9.47 -0.43 15.99
C LEU A 147 -9.26 0.33 14.68
N GLU A 148 -9.04 1.64 14.74
CA GLU A 148 -8.89 2.47 13.55
C GLU A 148 -7.68 2.04 12.72
N SER A 149 -6.55 1.69 13.35
CA SER A 149 -5.39 1.12 12.67
C SER A 149 -5.74 -0.17 11.92
N HIS A 150 -6.36 -1.14 12.60
CA HIS A 150 -6.70 -2.43 11.99
C HIS A 150 -7.79 -2.33 10.92
N ILE A 151 -8.79 -1.48 11.11
CA ILE A 151 -9.84 -1.24 10.12
C ILE A 151 -9.23 -0.64 8.85
N ASN A 152 -8.31 0.33 8.98
CA ASN A 152 -7.65 0.94 7.82
C ASN A 152 -6.79 -0.08 7.06
N GLU A 153 -6.10 -0.97 7.77
CA GLU A 153 -5.33 -2.07 7.16
C GLU A 153 -6.24 -3.04 6.39
N LEU A 154 -7.35 -3.49 7.01
CA LEU A 154 -8.31 -4.37 6.35
C LEU A 154 -9.01 -3.71 5.14
N ILE A 155 -9.19 -2.38 5.16
CA ILE A 155 -9.66 -1.62 4.00
C ILE A 155 -8.60 -1.62 2.90
N LYS A 156 -7.32 -1.39 3.24
CA LYS A 156 -6.22 -1.42 2.27
C LYS A 156 -6.10 -2.81 1.61
N MET A 157 -6.32 -3.88 2.37
CA MET A 157 -6.31 -5.26 1.86
C MET A 157 -7.56 -5.65 1.06
N GLY A 158 -8.57 -4.77 0.98
CA GLY A 158 -9.84 -5.08 0.28
C GLY A 158 -10.77 -6.03 1.03
N VAL A 159 -10.45 -6.40 2.28
CA VAL A 159 -11.28 -7.29 3.13
C VAL A 159 -12.50 -6.54 3.66
N LEU A 160 -12.32 -5.27 4.04
CA LEU A 160 -13.40 -4.39 4.46
C LEU A 160 -13.60 -3.27 3.44
N ARG A 161 -14.84 -2.80 3.31
CA ARG A 161 -15.15 -1.57 2.56
C ARG A 161 -16.08 -0.67 3.34
N LYS A 162 -16.01 0.63 3.03
CA LYS A 162 -17.00 1.58 3.52
C LYS A 162 -18.30 1.36 2.76
N VAL A 163 -19.39 1.25 3.51
CA VAL A 163 -20.76 1.22 2.96
C VAL A 163 -21.11 2.62 2.46
N GLY A 164 -21.69 2.72 1.27
CA GLY A 164 -22.09 4.00 0.68
C GLY A 164 -23.23 4.67 1.45
N HIS A 165 -23.37 6.00 1.34
CA HIS A 165 -24.42 6.74 2.06
C HIS A 165 -25.85 6.27 1.76
N ASN A 166 -26.08 5.77 0.54
CA ASN A 166 -27.39 5.29 0.07
C ASN A 166 -27.49 3.77 0.01
N GLU A 167 -26.51 3.05 0.54
CA GLU A 167 -26.48 1.60 0.50
C GLU A 167 -27.23 1.03 1.71
N GLU A 168 -28.14 0.09 1.46
CA GLU A 168 -28.91 -0.53 2.52
C GLU A 168 -28.07 -1.55 3.29
N VAL A 169 -28.06 -1.41 4.62
CA VAL A 169 -27.40 -2.36 5.53
C VAL A 169 -28.46 -3.27 6.15
N GLU A 170 -28.43 -4.53 5.73
CA GLU A 170 -29.35 -5.57 6.23
C GLU A 170 -29.07 -5.93 7.69
N ALA A 171 -27.79 -5.98 8.09
CA ALA A 171 -27.37 -6.34 9.44
C ALA A 171 -26.21 -5.49 10.00
N THR A 172 -26.28 -5.17 11.28
CA THR A 172 -25.21 -4.53 12.07
C THR A 172 -24.92 -5.33 13.34
N THR A 173 -23.65 -5.66 13.53
CA THR A 173 -23.17 -6.39 14.70
C THR A 173 -22.13 -5.54 15.45
N PRO A 174 -22.14 -5.49 16.78
CA PRO A 174 -21.15 -4.73 17.53
C PRO A 174 -19.77 -5.40 17.41
N VAL A 175 -18.74 -4.61 17.16
CA VAL A 175 -17.35 -5.08 17.20
C VAL A 175 -16.87 -5.08 18.65
N THR A 176 -16.22 -6.18 19.06
CA THR A 176 -15.63 -6.32 20.41
C THR A 176 -14.12 -6.42 20.27
N ILE A 177 -13.39 -5.70 21.11
CA ILE A 177 -11.93 -5.82 21.19
C ILE A 177 -11.60 -6.69 22.39
N THR A 178 -10.81 -7.73 22.15
CA THR A 178 -10.24 -8.56 23.20
C THR A 178 -8.74 -8.31 23.24
N TRP A 179 -8.23 -7.96 24.41
CA TRP A 179 -6.79 -7.85 24.64
C TRP A 179 -6.28 -9.18 25.19
N HIS A 180 -5.31 -9.78 24.50
CA HIS A 180 -4.55 -10.86 25.10
C HIS A 180 -3.52 -10.22 26.04
N ASN A 181 -3.71 -10.40 27.35
CA ASN A 181 -2.65 -10.13 28.31
C ASN A 181 -1.91 -11.44 28.47
N ASP A 182 -0.64 -11.50 28.07
CA ASP A 182 0.22 -12.69 28.16
C ASP A 182 0.45 -13.08 29.63
N LYS A 183 -0.57 -13.69 30.24
CA LYS A 183 -0.53 -14.36 31.54
C LYS A 183 -0.57 -15.87 31.34
#